data_AF-A0A0P6Y8A3-F1
#
_entry.id   AF-A0A0P6Y8A3-F1
#
_cell.length_a   1.000
_cell.length_b   1.000
_cell.length_c   1.000
_cell.angle_alpha   90.00
_cell.angle_beta   90.00
_cell.angle_gamma   90.00
#
_symmetry.space_group_name_H-M   'P 1'
#
loop_
_entity.id
_entity.type
_entity.pdbx_description
1 polymer ?
#
loop_
_entity_poly.entity_id
_entity_poly.type
_entity_poly.pdbx_seq_one_letter_code
_entity_poly.pdbx_strand_id
1 'polypeptide(L)'
;MHSINPEFLAAYRESVQRQVELINLLAASWDMQPNEVYYNWRSQHAQAGMIVDTAWRYFFHGLECDISNQEDGRFVRIEFGPGGRADCISSFSVLQFIMTSKAPWGYYPELQAQLAYKPAPFDELSGDYHAIHALIEPLYTAKLIELADPTLQPILEQALVFTPEGSQRYELPAPDGNPNTHGFWDMMVCHRMVLKQDKQ
;
A
#
# COMPACT_ATOMS: atom_id res chain seq x y z
N MET A 1 22.14 7.01 -16.46
CA MET A 1 20.73 6.58 -16.43
C MET A 1 20.70 5.20 -15.81
N HIS A 2 20.09 5.06 -14.63
CA HIS A 2 19.88 3.74 -14.05
C HIS A 2 18.81 3.01 -14.87
N SER A 3 19.13 1.81 -15.35
CA SER A 3 18.17 0.96 -16.06
C SER A 3 17.11 0.44 -15.09
N ILE A 4 15.88 0.33 -15.56
CA ILE A 4 14.80 -0.31 -14.79
C ILE A 4 15.17 -1.78 -14.53
N ASN A 5 15.12 -2.21 -13.27
CA ASN A 5 15.29 -3.61 -12.92
C ASN A 5 14.00 -4.38 -13.28
N PRO A 6 14.06 -5.36 -14.21
CA PRO A 6 12.87 -6.07 -14.68
C PRO A 6 12.24 -6.97 -13.60
N GLU A 7 13.04 -7.58 -12.72
CA GLU A 7 12.52 -8.38 -11.62
C GLU A 7 11.79 -7.48 -10.61
N PHE A 8 12.35 -6.31 -10.33
CA PHE A 8 11.72 -5.35 -9.43
C PHE A 8 10.36 -4.90 -9.96
N LEU A 9 10.27 -4.58 -11.26
CA LEU A 9 9.00 -4.23 -11.90
C LEU A 9 8.00 -5.41 -11.89
N ALA A 10 8.48 -6.65 -12.04
CA ALA A 10 7.64 -7.83 -11.92
C ALA A 10 7.09 -8.01 -10.49
N ALA A 11 7.94 -7.87 -9.47
CA ALA A 11 7.52 -7.91 -8.07
C ALA A 11 6.53 -6.79 -7.72
N TYR A 12 6.74 -5.59 -8.25
CA TYR A 12 5.83 -4.44 -8.09
C TYR A 12 4.44 -4.76 -8.65
N ARG A 13 4.37 -5.29 -9.88
CA ARG A 13 3.11 -5.71 -10.53
C ARG A 13 2.42 -6.83 -9.77
N GLU A 14 3.18 -7.84 -9.35
CA GLU A 14 2.60 -8.97 -8.61
C GLU A 14 2.09 -8.53 -7.24
N SER A 15 2.82 -7.66 -6.53
CA SER A 15 2.37 -7.08 -5.26
C SER A 15 1.01 -6.37 -5.40
N VAL A 16 0.85 -5.52 -6.42
CA VAL A 16 -0.44 -4.87 -6.74
C VAL A 16 -1.54 -5.92 -6.98
N GLN A 17 -1.24 -6.94 -7.80
CA GLN A 17 -2.20 -8.01 -8.08
C GLN A 17 -2.64 -8.71 -6.79
N ARG A 18 -1.71 -9.00 -5.87
CA ARG A 18 -2.02 -9.67 -4.60
C ARG A 18 -2.77 -8.78 -3.63
N GLN A 19 -2.49 -7.47 -3.61
CA GLN A 19 -3.28 -6.52 -2.82
C GLN A 19 -4.75 -6.52 -3.28
N VAL A 20 -4.98 -6.43 -4.59
CA VAL A 20 -6.33 -6.47 -5.18
C VAL A 20 -7.02 -7.82 -4.89
N GLU A 21 -6.32 -8.94 -5.01
CA GLU A 21 -6.87 -10.26 -4.68
C GLU A 21 -7.29 -10.34 -3.20
N LEU A 22 -6.40 -9.95 -2.28
CA LEU A 22 -6.62 -10.12 -0.85
C LEU A 22 -7.66 -9.14 -0.30
N ILE A 23 -7.75 -7.91 -0.83
CA ILE A 23 -8.83 -7.00 -0.44
C ILE A 23 -10.19 -7.52 -0.88
N ASN A 24 -10.28 -8.17 -2.05
CA ASN A 24 -11.53 -8.75 -2.52
C ASN A 24 -12.00 -9.87 -1.59
N LEU A 25 -11.07 -10.72 -1.13
CA LEU A 25 -11.37 -11.78 -0.16
C LEU A 25 -11.83 -11.20 1.18
N LEU A 26 -11.13 -10.18 1.68
CA LEU A 26 -11.50 -9.50 2.93
C LEU A 26 -12.89 -8.84 2.83
N ALA A 27 -13.13 -8.09 1.76
CA ALA A 27 -14.41 -7.43 1.52
C ALA A 27 -15.57 -8.42 1.40
N ALA A 28 -15.37 -9.53 0.69
CA ALA A 28 -16.36 -10.61 0.59
C ALA A 28 -16.66 -11.23 1.97
N SER A 29 -15.64 -11.40 2.82
CA SER A 29 -15.83 -11.91 4.19
C SER A 29 -16.64 -10.97 5.09
N TRP A 30 -16.77 -9.69 4.70
CA TRP A 30 -17.51 -8.66 5.42
C TRP A 30 -18.79 -8.22 4.69
N ASP A 31 -19.18 -8.89 3.61
CA ASP A 31 -20.33 -8.55 2.76
C ASP A 31 -20.34 -7.08 2.30
N MET A 32 -19.19 -6.58 1.81
CA MET A 32 -19.05 -5.21 1.30
C MET A 32 -18.24 -5.15 0.01
N GLN A 33 -18.25 -3.98 -0.65
CA GLN A 33 -17.39 -3.76 -1.81
C GLN A 33 -15.93 -3.53 -1.39
N PRO A 34 -14.95 -3.91 -2.22
CA PRO A 34 -13.53 -3.77 -1.88
C PRO A 34 -13.10 -2.34 -1.50
N ASN A 35 -13.65 -1.35 -2.21
CA ASN A 35 -13.36 0.06 -1.95
C ASN A 35 -14.01 0.59 -0.66
N GLU A 36 -15.01 -0.11 -0.12
CA GLU A 36 -15.67 0.28 1.14
C GLU A 36 -14.86 -0.14 2.36
N VAL A 37 -13.97 -1.13 2.24
CA VAL A 37 -13.14 -1.63 3.36
C VAL A 37 -12.33 -0.49 3.99
N TYR A 38 -11.72 0.37 3.17
CA TYR A 38 -10.91 1.51 3.65
C TYR A 38 -11.71 2.45 4.55
N TYR A 39 -12.96 2.75 4.18
CA TYR A 39 -13.80 3.70 4.91
C TYR A 39 -14.51 3.08 6.11
N ASN A 40 -14.73 1.76 6.11
CA ASN A 40 -15.59 1.09 7.07
C ASN A 40 -14.85 0.20 8.08
N TRP A 41 -13.57 -0.12 7.92
CA TRP A 41 -12.89 -1.04 8.85
C TRP A 41 -12.97 -0.60 10.33
N ARG A 42 -13.01 0.71 10.59
CA ARG A 42 -13.14 1.27 11.95
C ARG A 42 -14.52 1.03 12.56
N SER A 43 -15.59 1.12 11.77
CA SER A 43 -16.96 0.90 12.24
C SER A 43 -17.25 -0.59 12.47
N GLN A 44 -16.50 -1.48 11.81
CA GLN A 44 -16.55 -2.92 12.05
C GLN A 44 -15.92 -3.35 13.39
N HIS A 45 -15.27 -2.44 14.13
CA HIS A 45 -14.56 -2.70 15.39
C HIS A 45 -13.55 -3.87 15.33
N ALA A 46 -13.13 -4.27 14.13
CA ALA A 46 -12.25 -5.41 13.89
C ALA A 46 -10.92 -4.90 13.33
N GLN A 47 -10.08 -4.33 14.21
CA GLN A 47 -8.74 -3.91 13.81
C GLN A 47 -7.89 -5.09 13.30
N ALA A 48 -8.14 -6.30 13.81
CA ALA A 48 -7.45 -7.50 13.38
C ALA A 48 -8.41 -8.70 13.37
N GLY A 49 -8.10 -9.69 12.53
CA GLY A 49 -8.89 -10.91 12.43
C GLY A 49 -8.37 -11.84 11.35
N MET A 50 -9.17 -12.87 11.05
CA MET A 50 -8.91 -13.81 9.97
C MET A 50 -9.90 -13.54 8.83
N ILE A 51 -9.43 -13.62 7.59
CA ILE A 51 -10.33 -13.69 6.44
C ILE A 51 -11.00 -15.07 6.47
N VAL A 52 -12.34 -15.07 6.45
CA VAL A 52 -13.18 -16.28 6.56
C VAL A 52 -12.72 -17.35 5.57
N ASP A 53 -12.62 -18.60 6.05
CA ASP A 53 -12.22 -19.78 5.27
C ASP A 53 -10.83 -19.70 4.62
N THR A 54 -9.91 -18.92 5.19
CA THR A 54 -8.51 -18.84 4.71
C THR A 54 -7.49 -18.85 5.86
N ALA A 55 -6.21 -18.99 5.50
CA ALA A 55 -5.08 -18.82 6.41
C ALA A 55 -4.60 -17.35 6.54
N TRP A 56 -5.31 -16.39 5.94
CA TRP A 56 -4.89 -14.99 5.92
C TRP A 56 -5.40 -14.23 7.14
N ARG A 57 -4.46 -13.70 7.92
CA ARG A 57 -4.73 -12.77 9.01
C ARG A 57 -4.63 -11.34 8.49
N TYR A 58 -5.58 -10.49 8.83
CA TYR A 58 -5.50 -9.05 8.56
C TYR A 58 -5.24 -8.25 9.84
N PHE A 59 -4.59 -7.10 9.70
CA PHE A 59 -4.41 -6.10 10.75
C PHE A 59 -4.42 -4.69 10.13
N PHE A 60 -5.30 -3.81 10.60
CA PHE A 60 -5.41 -2.43 10.15
C PHE A 60 -4.49 -1.48 10.94
N HIS A 61 -3.67 -0.72 10.21
CA HIS A 61 -2.72 0.28 10.70
C HIS A 61 -3.08 1.69 10.23
N GLY A 62 -4.28 2.18 10.58
CA GLY A 62 -4.70 3.54 10.25
C GLY A 62 -5.15 3.69 8.79
N LEU A 63 -4.20 3.86 7.86
CA LEU A 63 -4.45 4.06 6.42
C LEU A 63 -4.03 2.86 5.56
N GLU A 64 -3.67 1.76 6.21
CA GLU A 64 -3.04 0.57 5.65
C GLU A 64 -3.64 -0.69 6.27
N CYS A 65 -3.53 -1.83 5.58
CA CYS A 65 -3.89 -3.13 6.11
C CYS A 65 -2.80 -4.16 5.81
N ASP A 66 -2.22 -4.74 6.86
CA ASP A 66 -1.27 -5.84 6.75
C ASP A 66 -2.02 -7.16 6.64
N ILE A 67 -1.69 -7.97 5.63
CA ILE A 67 -2.27 -9.29 5.41
C ILE A 67 -1.15 -10.33 5.39
N SER A 68 -1.19 -11.25 6.36
CA SER A 68 -0.16 -12.29 6.54
C SER A 68 -0.75 -13.69 6.55
N ASN A 69 -0.17 -14.57 5.74
CA ASN A 69 -0.54 -15.98 5.69
C ASN A 69 0.07 -16.69 6.90
N GLN A 70 -0.77 -17.29 7.75
CA GLN A 70 -0.31 -17.91 8.99
C GLN A 70 0.36 -19.28 8.78
N GLU A 71 0.21 -19.91 7.62
CA GLU A 71 0.78 -21.23 7.32
C GLU A 71 2.18 -21.12 6.73
N ASP A 72 2.38 -20.17 5.82
CA ASP A 72 3.63 -20.06 5.05
C ASP A 72 4.38 -18.73 5.22
N GLY A 73 3.81 -17.75 5.93
CA GLY A 73 4.46 -16.48 6.23
C GLY A 73 4.58 -15.52 5.03
N ARG A 74 3.86 -15.76 3.93
CA ARG A 74 3.69 -14.73 2.89
C ARG A 74 2.99 -13.50 3.46
N PHE A 75 3.39 -12.33 2.99
CA PHE A 75 2.89 -11.05 3.50
C PHE A 75 2.61 -10.07 2.37
N VAL A 76 1.50 -9.33 2.51
CA VAL A 76 1.13 -8.21 1.65
C VAL A 76 0.62 -7.09 2.53
N ARG A 77 1.18 -5.89 2.37
CA ARG A 77 0.58 -4.66 2.88
C ARG A 77 -0.30 -4.05 1.81
N ILE A 78 -1.59 -3.90 2.10
CA ILE A 78 -2.52 -3.12 1.29
C ILE A 78 -2.33 -1.65 1.65
N GLU A 79 -1.91 -0.87 0.67
CA GLU A 79 -1.84 0.59 0.76
C GLU A 79 -3.12 1.15 0.13
N PHE A 80 -4.03 1.71 0.92
CA PHE A 80 -5.26 2.28 0.38
C PHE A 80 -4.96 3.64 -0.28
N GLY A 81 -5.57 3.88 -1.43
CA GLY A 81 -5.55 5.18 -2.11
C GLY A 81 -6.92 5.87 -2.12
N PRO A 82 -6.99 7.05 -2.76
CA PRO A 82 -8.25 7.78 -2.94
C PRO A 82 -9.34 6.93 -3.57
N GLY A 83 -10.59 7.10 -3.11
CA GLY A 83 -11.72 6.29 -3.53
C GLY A 83 -11.70 4.86 -2.97
N GLY A 84 -10.85 4.56 -2.00
CA GLY A 84 -10.71 3.24 -1.40
C GLY A 84 -10.00 2.20 -2.28
N ARG A 85 -9.32 2.65 -3.34
CA ARG A 85 -8.57 1.74 -4.22
C ARG A 85 -7.46 1.01 -3.46
N ALA A 86 -7.16 -0.21 -3.88
CA ALA A 86 -6.21 -1.12 -3.22
C ALA A 86 -5.10 -1.60 -4.17
N ASP A 87 -4.84 -0.84 -5.23
CA ASP A 87 -3.74 -1.03 -6.18
C ASP A 87 -2.67 0.08 -6.04
N CYS A 88 -2.81 0.91 -5.00
CA CYS A 88 -1.81 1.87 -4.59
C CYS A 88 -0.69 1.14 -3.86
N ILE A 89 0.55 1.62 -3.98
CA ILE A 89 1.67 1.02 -3.27
C ILE A 89 2.73 2.03 -2.82
N SER A 90 3.49 1.64 -1.81
CA SER A 90 4.67 2.34 -1.31
C SER A 90 5.94 1.52 -1.55
N SER A 91 7.12 2.16 -1.48
CA SER A 91 8.39 1.44 -1.49
C SER A 91 8.47 0.36 -0.42
N PHE A 92 7.91 0.65 0.75
CA PHE A 92 7.88 -0.26 1.86
C PHE A 92 7.00 -1.47 1.59
N SER A 93 5.77 -1.29 1.10
CA SER A 93 4.86 -2.41 0.79
C SER A 93 5.46 -3.41 -0.21
N VAL A 94 6.17 -2.93 -1.24
CA VAL A 94 6.86 -3.78 -2.22
C VAL A 94 8.03 -4.53 -1.59
N LEU A 95 8.81 -3.85 -0.74
CA LEU A 95 9.92 -4.46 -0.03
C LEU A 95 9.45 -5.61 0.85
N GLN A 96 8.39 -5.41 1.64
CA GLN A 96 7.81 -6.45 2.49
C GLN A 96 7.28 -7.64 1.68
N PHE A 97 6.66 -7.37 0.53
CA PHE A 97 6.24 -8.40 -0.41
C PHE A 97 7.44 -9.20 -0.93
N ILE A 98 8.48 -8.54 -1.46
CA ILE A 98 9.69 -9.21 -1.98
C ILE A 98 10.33 -10.09 -0.91
N MET A 99 10.49 -9.59 0.32
CA MET A 99 11.12 -10.34 1.42
C MET A 99 10.36 -11.62 1.76
N THR A 100 9.04 -11.62 1.65
CA THR A 100 8.19 -12.76 2.03
C THR A 100 7.72 -13.59 0.84
N SER A 101 8.01 -13.16 -0.39
CA SER A 101 7.54 -13.82 -1.61
C SER A 101 8.16 -15.20 -1.79
N LYS A 102 7.30 -16.18 -2.02
CA LYS A 102 7.63 -17.60 -2.23
C LYS A 102 6.48 -18.29 -2.95
N ALA A 103 6.71 -19.50 -3.46
CA ALA A 103 5.67 -20.28 -4.14
C ALA A 103 4.37 -20.36 -3.32
N PRO A 104 3.17 -20.24 -3.94
CA PRO A 104 2.91 -20.18 -5.38
C PRO A 104 3.10 -18.79 -6.03
N TRP A 105 3.51 -17.76 -5.29
CA TRP A 105 3.85 -16.45 -5.86
C TRP A 105 5.23 -16.47 -6.51
N GLY A 106 5.56 -15.39 -7.23
CA GLY A 106 6.89 -15.14 -7.75
C GLY A 106 7.97 -15.30 -6.69
N TYR A 107 9.12 -15.86 -7.06
CA TYR A 107 10.26 -16.01 -6.16
C TYR A 107 11.41 -15.14 -6.66
N TYR A 108 11.89 -14.23 -5.81
CA TYR A 108 12.85 -13.18 -6.18
C TYR A 108 14.14 -13.25 -5.34
N PRO A 109 14.91 -14.35 -5.41
CA PRO A 109 16.06 -14.57 -4.52
C PRO A 109 17.15 -13.51 -4.69
N GLU A 110 17.37 -13.00 -5.91
CA GLU A 110 18.38 -11.97 -6.16
C GLU A 110 17.98 -10.62 -5.55
N LEU A 111 16.72 -10.19 -5.74
CA LEU A 111 16.18 -9.02 -5.06
C LEU A 111 16.19 -9.18 -3.55
N GLN A 112 15.86 -10.37 -3.03
CA GLN A 112 15.91 -10.66 -1.60
C GLN A 112 17.32 -10.47 -1.05
N ALA A 113 18.33 -11.05 -1.70
CA ALA A 113 19.73 -10.90 -1.30
C ALA A 113 20.22 -9.44 -1.42
N GLN A 114 19.77 -8.71 -2.45
CA GLN A 114 20.12 -7.30 -2.65
C GLN A 114 19.50 -6.38 -1.60
N LEU A 115 18.26 -6.66 -1.19
CA LEU A 115 17.46 -5.76 -0.36
C LEU A 115 17.43 -6.15 1.12
N ALA A 116 17.96 -7.31 1.52
CA ALA A 116 17.93 -7.72 2.93
C ALA A 116 19.04 -7.07 3.75
N TYR A 117 18.72 -6.60 4.97
CA TYR A 117 19.74 -6.15 5.94
C TYR A 117 20.21 -7.26 6.89
N LYS A 118 19.50 -8.40 6.91
CA LYS A 118 19.83 -9.59 7.73
C LYS A 118 19.84 -10.85 6.85
N PRO A 119 20.57 -11.92 7.20
CA PRO A 119 20.54 -13.16 6.44
C PRO A 119 19.18 -13.88 6.55
N ALA A 120 18.91 -14.78 5.60
CA ALA A 120 17.72 -15.63 5.60
C ALA A 120 17.61 -16.50 6.88
N PRO A 121 16.41 -16.92 7.30
CA PRO A 121 15.12 -16.74 6.63
C PRO A 121 14.59 -15.31 6.67
N PHE A 122 13.90 -14.89 5.61
CA PHE A 122 13.35 -13.55 5.49
C PHE A 122 11.89 -13.47 5.96
N ASP A 123 11.54 -12.34 6.57
CA ASP A 123 10.19 -11.93 7.00
C ASP A 123 9.89 -10.51 6.46
N GLU A 124 8.69 -9.99 6.74
CA GLU A 124 8.26 -8.66 6.30
C GLU A 124 9.11 -7.53 6.88
N LEU A 125 9.94 -7.81 7.88
CA LEU A 125 10.84 -6.86 8.51
C LEU A 125 12.30 -7.06 8.08
N SER A 126 12.61 -7.95 7.13
CA SER A 126 13.99 -8.21 6.70
C SER A 126 14.60 -7.16 5.77
N GLY A 127 13.77 -6.29 5.20
CA GLY A 127 14.17 -5.42 4.10
C GLY A 127 14.87 -4.13 4.54
N ASP A 128 15.88 -3.72 3.79
CA ASP A 128 16.56 -2.42 3.88
C ASP A 128 15.75 -1.35 3.13
N TYR A 129 15.17 -0.43 3.90
CA TYR A 129 14.37 0.66 3.39
C TYR A 129 15.15 1.65 2.52
N HIS A 130 16.45 1.83 2.75
CA HIS A 130 17.27 2.71 1.92
C HIS A 130 17.58 2.05 0.57
N ALA A 131 17.83 0.75 0.56
CA ALA A 131 18.14 0.01 -0.66
C ALA A 131 16.97 0.02 -1.66
N ILE A 132 15.72 -0.10 -1.18
CA ILE A 132 14.54 -0.14 -2.07
C ILE A 132 14.31 1.20 -2.79
N HIS A 133 14.64 2.33 -2.17
CA HIS A 133 14.46 3.66 -2.81
C HIS A 133 15.27 3.81 -4.09
N ALA A 134 16.49 3.24 -4.12
CA ALA A 134 17.34 3.25 -5.31
C ALA A 134 16.73 2.48 -6.49
N LEU A 135 15.84 1.51 -6.24
CA LEU A 135 15.14 0.75 -7.29
C LEU A 135 13.87 1.43 -7.79
N ILE A 136 13.31 2.35 -7.01
CA ILE A 136 12.04 3.03 -7.32
C ILE A 136 12.26 4.30 -8.13
N GLU A 137 13.33 5.04 -7.88
CA GLU A 137 13.65 6.28 -8.61
C GLU A 137 13.69 6.09 -10.15
N PRO A 138 14.23 4.98 -10.71
CA PRO A 138 14.14 4.72 -12.14
C PRO A 138 12.70 4.57 -12.65
N LEU A 139 11.77 4.01 -11.85
CA LEU A 139 10.37 3.86 -12.24
C LEU A 139 9.67 5.23 -12.31
N TYR A 140 9.93 6.12 -11.35
CA TYR A 140 9.47 7.51 -11.38
C TYR A 140 10.00 8.25 -12.61
N THR A 141 11.31 8.17 -12.85
CA THR A 141 11.98 8.85 -13.97
C THR A 141 11.42 8.38 -15.31
N ALA A 142 11.12 7.09 -15.43
CA ALA A 142 10.51 6.49 -16.61
C ALA A 142 8.98 6.70 -16.71
N LYS A 143 8.36 7.38 -15.73
CA LYS A 143 6.90 7.60 -15.65
C LYS A 143 6.09 6.29 -15.67
N LEU A 144 6.63 5.23 -15.06
CA LEU A 144 5.92 3.95 -14.89
C LEU A 144 5.02 3.95 -13.65
N ILE A 145 5.21 4.92 -12.76
CA ILE A 145 4.39 5.15 -11.59
C ILE A 145 3.95 6.61 -11.52
N GLU A 146 2.74 6.85 -11.04
CA GLU A 146 2.15 8.17 -10.90
C GLU A 146 1.26 8.27 -9.65
N LEU A 147 0.91 9.50 -9.25
CA LEU A 147 -0.03 9.72 -8.15
C LEU A 147 -1.37 9.07 -8.49
N ALA A 148 -1.96 8.42 -7.49
CA ALA A 148 -3.24 7.75 -7.61
C ALA A 148 -4.39 8.71 -7.99
N ASP A 149 -4.36 9.92 -7.43
CA ASP A 149 -5.20 11.05 -7.83
C ASP A 149 -4.38 12.34 -7.74
N PRO A 150 -3.82 12.83 -8.87
CA PRO A 150 -3.02 14.06 -8.86
C PRO A 150 -3.85 15.32 -8.59
N THR A 151 -5.18 15.25 -8.63
CA THR A 151 -6.05 16.42 -8.41
C THR A 151 -6.22 16.76 -6.93
N LEU A 152 -5.99 15.79 -6.04
CA LEU A 152 -6.09 15.99 -4.59
C LEU A 152 -4.86 16.69 -4.01
N GLN A 153 -3.68 16.51 -4.60
CA GLN A 153 -2.43 17.08 -4.07
C GLN A 153 -2.47 18.61 -3.94
N PRO A 154 -2.91 19.40 -4.96
CA PRO A 154 -3.05 20.85 -4.81
C PRO A 154 -4.07 21.27 -3.73
N ILE A 155 -5.10 20.46 -3.49
CA ILE A 155 -6.10 20.73 -2.45
C ILE A 155 -5.46 20.54 -1.07
N LEU A 156 -4.60 19.54 -0.91
CA LEU A 156 -3.93 19.25 0.37
C LEU A 156 -2.96 20.36 0.71
N GLU A 157 -2.22 20.83 -0.29
CA GLU A 157 -1.28 21.95 -0.17
C GLU A 157 -1.99 23.26 0.20
N GLN A 158 -3.18 23.52 -0.35
CA GLN A 158 -3.98 24.69 0.04
C GLN A 158 -4.53 24.60 1.47
N ALA A 159 -4.75 23.38 1.97
CA ALA A 159 -5.18 23.14 3.35
C ALA A 159 -4.02 23.18 4.36
N LEU A 160 -2.76 23.23 3.90
CA LEU A 160 -1.59 23.30 4.77
C LEU A 160 -1.49 24.68 5.44
N VAL A 161 -1.58 24.68 6.76
CA VAL A 161 -1.42 25.88 7.59
C VAL A 161 -0.21 25.69 8.50
N PHE A 162 0.57 26.76 8.63
CA PHE A 162 1.69 26.81 9.57
C PHE A 162 1.22 27.49 10.85
N THR A 163 1.38 26.80 11.96
CA THR A 163 1.18 27.37 13.30
C THR A 163 2.22 28.44 13.61
N PRO A 164 1.95 29.37 14.56
CA PRO A 164 2.95 30.35 15.02
C PRO A 164 4.26 29.71 15.50
N GLU A 165 4.21 28.47 15.98
CA GLU A 165 5.36 27.69 16.45
C GLU A 165 6.14 27.01 15.31
N GLY A 166 5.70 27.18 14.05
CA GLY A 166 6.34 26.58 12.86
C GLY A 166 5.92 25.14 12.57
N SER A 167 5.01 24.56 13.36
CA SER A 167 4.44 23.24 13.08
C SER A 167 3.44 23.30 11.93
N GLN A 168 3.40 22.24 11.12
CA GLN A 168 2.47 22.07 10.00
C GLN A 168 1.21 21.37 10.47
N ARG A 169 0.04 21.89 10.08
CA ARG A 169 -1.25 21.23 10.25
C ARG A 169 -2.08 21.35 8.98
N TYR A 170 -2.93 20.38 8.70
CA TYR A 170 -3.90 20.49 7.62
C TYR A 170 -5.25 20.91 8.19
N GLU A 171 -5.78 22.03 7.69
CA GLU A 171 -7.14 22.49 7.99
C GLU A 171 -8.10 21.94 6.94
N LEU A 172 -8.36 20.63 7.02
CA LEU A 172 -9.39 19.98 6.24
C LEU A 172 -10.74 20.16 6.94
N PRO A 173 -11.87 20.32 6.20
CA PRO A 173 -13.18 20.30 6.82
C PRO A 173 -13.34 18.98 7.58
N ALA A 174 -13.40 19.07 8.91
CA ALA A 174 -13.46 17.90 9.78
C ALA A 174 -14.71 17.06 9.44
N PRO A 175 -14.65 15.72 9.61
CA PRO A 175 -15.78 14.84 9.38
C PRO A 175 -16.95 15.06 10.35
N ASP A 176 -16.77 15.82 11.43
CA ASP A 176 -17.79 16.06 12.46
C ASP A 176 -18.97 16.87 11.89
N GLY A 177 -19.98 16.16 11.39
CA GLY A 177 -21.21 16.70 10.83
C GLY A 177 -21.26 16.79 9.29
N ASN A 178 -20.25 16.29 8.57
CA ASN A 178 -20.22 16.28 7.11
C ASN A 178 -20.37 14.84 6.55
N PRO A 179 -21.42 14.54 5.76
CA PRO A 179 -21.59 13.22 5.14
C PRO A 179 -20.49 12.84 4.12
N ASN A 180 -19.60 13.75 3.73
CA ASN A 180 -18.45 13.46 2.87
C ASN A 180 -17.17 13.11 3.66
N THR A 181 -17.25 12.15 4.59
CA THR A 181 -16.09 11.62 5.33
C THR A 181 -15.02 11.03 4.40
N HIS A 182 -15.43 10.52 3.23
CA HIS A 182 -14.51 9.96 2.24
C HIS A 182 -13.51 10.98 1.72
N GLY A 183 -13.95 12.24 1.50
CA GLY A 183 -13.06 13.30 1.01
C GLY A 183 -11.89 13.54 1.97
N PHE A 184 -12.16 13.63 3.27
CA PHE A 184 -11.09 13.74 4.27
C PHE A 184 -10.11 12.55 4.20
N TRP A 185 -10.62 11.33 4.13
CA TRP A 185 -9.79 10.13 4.08
C TRP A 185 -8.98 10.02 2.78
N ASP A 186 -9.53 10.45 1.65
CA ASP A 186 -8.83 10.47 0.37
C ASP A 186 -7.67 11.47 0.38
N MET A 187 -7.84 12.62 1.03
CA MET A 187 -6.78 13.60 1.22
C MET A 187 -5.61 13.04 2.03
N MET A 188 -5.87 12.19 3.03
CA MET A 188 -4.82 11.58 3.85
C MET A 188 -3.93 10.59 3.07
N VAL A 189 -4.42 10.08 1.94
CA VAL A 189 -3.73 9.11 1.09
C VAL A 189 -3.48 9.62 -0.34
N CYS A 190 -3.59 10.93 -0.58
CA CYS A 190 -3.43 11.49 -1.93
C CYS A 190 -2.02 11.34 -2.51
N HIS A 191 -1.02 11.15 -1.65
CA HIS A 191 0.38 10.93 -2.02
C HIS A 191 0.69 9.50 -2.48
N ARG A 192 -0.30 8.59 -2.41
CA ARG A 192 -0.12 7.19 -2.79
C ARG A 192 0.08 7.07 -4.29
N MET A 193 0.91 6.11 -4.66
CA MET A 193 1.37 5.91 -6.03
C MET A 193 0.75 4.66 -6.63
N VAL A 194 0.58 4.65 -7.94
CA VAL A 194 0.02 3.52 -8.69
C VAL A 194 0.90 3.20 -9.89
N LEU A 195 0.88 1.95 -10.34
CA LEU A 195 1.43 1.62 -11.65
C LEU A 195 0.60 2.31 -12.73
N LYS A 196 1.28 2.99 -13.66
CA LYS A 196 0.64 3.48 -14.86
C LYS A 196 0.20 2.27 -15.68
N GLN A 197 -1.11 2.13 -15.91
CA GLN A 197 -1.60 1.08 -16.80
C GLN A 197 -1.11 1.37 -18.23
N ASP A 198 -0.61 0.33 -18.90
CA ASP A 198 -0.35 0.43 -20.33
C ASP A 198 -1.69 0.77 -21.01
N LYS A 199 -1.76 1.92 -21.68
CA LYS A 199 -2.91 2.24 -22.53
C LYS A 199 -2.95 1.17 -23.62
N GLN A 200 -3.84 0.19 -23.48
CA GLN A 200 -4.19 -0.73 -24.57
C GLN A 200 -4.84 0.04 -25.70
#